data_AF-A0A6P0WCW0-F1
#
_entry.id   AF-A0A6P0WCW0-F1
#
_cell.length_a   1.000
_cell.length_b   1.000
_cell.length_c   1.000
_cell.angle_alpha   90.00
_cell.angle_beta   90.00
_cell.angle_gamma   90.00
#
_symmetry.space_group_name_H-M   'P 1'
#
loop_
_entity.id
_entity.type
_entity.pdbx_description
1 polymer ?
#
loop_
_entity_poly.entity_id
_entity_poly.type
_entity_poly.pdbx_seq_one_letter_code
_entity_poly.pdbx_strand_id
1 'polypeptide(L)' 'METIKLQSDWDSLALIELFCTEPQTVRAQDGYWCYEVTDTSDTSLKFGVNTIAESIQIELKLAGESKAILSFELI' A
#
# COMPACT_ATOMS: atom_id res chain seq x y z
N MET A 1 -12.34 13.41 -10.05
CA MET A 1 -11.09 12.65 -9.89
C MET A 1 -10.19 13.52 -9.06
N GLU A 2 -10.00 13.20 -7.78
CA GLU A 2 -9.14 14.01 -6.90
C GLU A 2 -7.68 13.63 -7.14
N THR A 3 -6.85 14.63 -7.39
CA THR A 3 -5.42 14.44 -7.65
C THR A 3 -4.67 14.55 -6.32
N ILE A 4 -4.13 13.44 -5.84
CA ILE A 4 -3.31 13.40 -4.63
C ILE A 4 -1.85 13.49 -5.07
N LYS A 5 -1.19 14.62 -4.81
CA LYS A 5 0.28 14.70 -4.94
C LYS A 5 0.91 14.11 -3.69
N LEU A 6 1.62 13.00 -3.83
CA LEU A 6 2.46 12.49 -2.75
C LEU A 6 3.58 13.49 -2.47
N GLN A 7 3.83 13.70 -1.17
CA GLN A 7 4.94 14.52 -0.72
C GLN A 7 6.25 13.91 -1.26
N SER A 8 7.14 14.76 -1.76
CA SER A 8 8.34 14.41 -2.52
C SER A 8 9.32 13.46 -1.83
N ASP A 9 9.21 13.36 -0.50
CA ASP A 9 10.06 12.54 0.33
C ASP A 9 9.27 11.30 0.76
N TRP A 10 9.32 10.26 -0.07
CA TRP A 10 8.83 8.94 0.33
C TRP A 10 9.64 8.49 1.57
N ASP A 11 8.96 8.45 2.71
CA ASP A 11 9.54 7.98 3.97
C ASP A 11 9.04 6.57 4.27
N SER A 12 9.93 5.59 4.14
CA SER A 12 9.61 4.20 4.46
C SER A 12 9.22 4.02 5.93
N LEU A 13 9.71 4.88 6.82
CA LEU A 13 9.37 4.85 8.24
C LEU A 13 7.92 5.28 8.48
N ALA A 14 7.42 6.27 7.74
CA ALA A 14 6.05 6.75 7.88
C ALA A 14 5.00 5.66 7.60
N LEU A 15 5.25 4.76 6.65
CA LEU A 15 4.35 3.63 6.37
C LEU A 15 4.46 2.53 7.43
N ILE A 16 5.66 2.30 7.97
CA ILE A 16 5.85 1.37 9.10
C ILE A 16 5.08 1.88 10.32
N GLU A 17 5.13 3.18 10.60
CA GLU A 17 4.36 3.81 11.68
C GLU A 17 2.85 3.77 11.43
N LEU A 18 2.42 4.01 10.19
CA LEU A 18 1.01 3.99 9.82
C LEU A 18 0.39 2.60 9.97
N PHE A 19 1.09 1.56 9.51
CA PHE A 19 0.59 0.19 9.54
C PHE A 19 1.03 -0.60 10.79
N CYS A 20 1.92 -0.03 11.61
CA CYS A 20 2.56 -0.69 12.74
C CYS A 20 3.21 -2.05 12.36
N THR A 21 3.67 -2.19 11.12
CA THR A 21 4.29 -3.42 10.62
C THR A 21 5.33 -3.12 9.55
N GLU A 22 6.34 -3.99 9.49
CA GLU A 22 7.26 -4.07 8.37
C GLU A 22 6.50 -4.49 7.09
N PRO A 23 6.99 -4.10 5.90
CA PRO A 23 6.40 -4.53 4.64
C PRO A 23 6.52 -6.05 4.48
N GLN A 24 5.41 -6.71 4.16
CA GLN A 24 5.40 -8.15 3.92
C GLN A 24 6.07 -8.54 2.60
N THR A 25 6.05 -7.66 1.60
CA THR A 25 6.75 -7.88 0.33
C THR A 25 7.54 -6.64 -0.04
N VAL A 26 8.82 -6.82 -0.33
CA VAL A 26 9.71 -5.76 -0.80
C VAL A 26 10.40 -6.23 -2.08
N ARG A 27 10.27 -5.44 -3.14
CA ARG A 27 11.05 -5.56 -4.38
C ARG A 27 11.76 -4.23 -4.62
N ALA A 28 12.82 -4.01 -3.86
CA ALA A 28 13.57 -2.76 -3.87
C ALA A 28 14.10 -2.38 -5.27
N GLN A 29 14.46 -3.38 -6.08
CA GLN A 29 14.91 -3.18 -7.47
C GLN A 29 13.85 -2.54 -8.38
N ASP A 30 12.56 -2.78 -8.10
CA ASP A 30 11.42 -2.27 -8.87
C ASP A 30 10.71 -1.14 -8.13
N GLY A 31 11.30 -0.65 -7.02
CA GLY A 31 10.73 0.36 -6.17
C GLY A 31 9.40 -0.03 -5.53
N TYR A 32 9.12 -1.33 -5.33
CA TYR A 32 7.84 -1.79 -4.81
C TYR A 32 7.91 -2.25 -3.35
N TRP A 33 6.98 -1.76 -2.54
CA TRP A 33 6.77 -2.17 -1.14
C TRP A 33 5.28 -2.48 -0.93
N CYS A 34 4.99 -3.57 -0.23
CA CYS A 34 3.64 -3.98 0.11
C CYS A 34 3.52 -4.23 1.60
N TYR A 35 2.56 -3.55 2.21
CA TYR A 35 2.17 -3.68 3.60
C TYR A 35 0.82 -4.39 3.67
N GLU A 36 0.66 -5.30 4.62
CA GLU A 36 -0.60 -6.00 4.82
C GLU A 36 -0.89 -6.09 6.31
N VAL A 37 -2.06 -5.60 6.67
CA VAL A 37 -2.59 -5.65 8.04
C VAL A 37 -3.92 -6.39 8.02
N THR A 38 -4.13 -7.25 9.01
CA THR A 38 -5.37 -8.00 9.20
C THR A 38 -5.89 -7.76 10.60
N ASP A 39 -7.18 -7.42 10.71
CA ASP A 39 -7.84 -7.24 11.99
C ASP A 39 -8.39 -8.56 12.57
N THR A 40 -8.99 -8.50 13.76
CA THR A 40 -9.57 -9.66 14.43
C THR A 40 -10.81 -10.24 13.75
N SER A 41 -11.38 -9.52 12.77
CA SER A 41 -12.56 -9.91 12.01
C SER A 41 -12.20 -10.51 10.64
N ASP A 42 -10.93 -10.84 10.42
CA ASP A 42 -10.41 -11.38 9.16
C ASP A 42 -10.61 -10.40 7.98
N THR A 43 -10.61 -9.10 8.28
CA THR A 43 -10.55 -8.02 7.29
C THR A 43 -9.08 -7.68 7.07
N SER A 44 -8.61 -7.80 5.83
CA SER A 44 -7.24 -7.47 5.46
C SER A 44 -7.18 -6.27 4.53
N LEU A 45 -6.27 -5.34 4.81
CA LEU A 45 -5.93 -4.25 3.91
C LEU A 45 -4.51 -4.48 3.41
N LYS A 46 -4.36 -4.65 2.09
CA LYS A 46 -3.04 -4.62 1.43
C LYS A 46 -2.83 -3.25 0.83
N PHE A 47 -1.69 -2.67 1.12
CA PHE A 47 -1.26 -1.37 0.61
C PHE A 47 0.09 -1.53 -0.10
N GLY A 48 0.05 -1.49 -1.43
CA GLY A 48 1.21 -1.51 -2.30
C GLY A 48 1.57 -0.10 -2.75
N VAL A 49 2.85 0.25 -2.64
CA VAL A 49 3.41 1.48 -3.21
C VAL A 49 4.55 1.12 -4.16
N ASN A 50 4.56 1.73 -5.33
CA ASN A 50 5.68 1.69 -6.25
C ASN A 50 6.26 3.11 -6.41
N THR A 51 7.49 3.33 -5.98
CA THR A 51 8.14 4.65 -6.02
C THR A 51 8.76 4.97 -7.38
N ILE A 52 9.03 3.97 -8.22
CA ILE A 52 9.59 4.17 -9.57
C ILE A 52 8.46 4.40 -10.58
N ALA A 53 7.44 3.55 -10.54
CA ALA A 53 6.24 3.69 -11.35
C ALA A 53 5.26 4.73 -10.78
N GLU A 54 5.62 5.35 -9.65
CA GLU A 54 4.84 6.40 -8.99
C GLU A 54 3.35 6.02 -8.87
N SER A 55 3.08 4.86 -8.26
CA SER A 55 1.72 4.33 -8.14
C SER A 55 1.44 3.72 -6.78
N ILE A 56 0.16 3.72 -6.43
CA ILE A 56 -0.38 3.08 -5.23
C ILE A 56 -1.45 2.09 -5.64
N GLN A 57 -1.44 0.92 -5.02
CA GLN A 57 -2.50 -0.08 -5.13
C GLN A 57 -2.99 -0.44 -3.73
N ILE A 58 -4.30 -0.44 -3.53
CA ILE A 58 -4.94 -0.77 -2.27
C ILE A 58 -5.93 -1.89 -2.54
N GLU A 59 -5.82 -2.99 -1.80
CA GLU A 59 -6.77 -4.10 -1.86
C GLU A 59 -7.39 -4.33 -0.49
N LEU A 60 -8.72 -4.32 -0.42
CA LEU A 60 -9.49 -4.70 0.77
C LEU A 60 -10.02 -6.12 0.60
N LYS A 61 -9.72 -6.99 1.57
CA LYS A 61 -10.23 -8.35 1.66
C LYS A 61 -11.10 -8.52 2.88
N LEU A 62 -12.19 -9.29 2.73
CA LEU A 62 -13.01 -9.76 3.83
C LEU A 62 -13.04 -11.29 3.78
N ALA A 63 -12.66 -11.95 4.87
CA ALA A 63 -12.58 -13.41 4.93
C ALA A 63 -11.76 -14.03 3.79
N GLY A 64 -10.61 -13.40 3.46
CA GLY A 64 -9.72 -13.80 2.37
C GLY A 64 -10.21 -13.45 0.95
N GLU A 65 -11.45 -13.00 0.78
CA GLU A 65 -12.00 -12.61 -0.53
C GLU A 65 -11.77 -11.13 -0.82
N SER A 66 -11.26 -10.83 -2.01
CA SER A 66 -11.10 -9.44 -2.49
C SER A 66 -12.46 -8.79 -2.69
N LYS A 67 -12.65 -7.60 -2.09
CA LYS A 67 -13.90 -6.83 -2.16
C LYS A 67 -13.72 -5.52 -2.92
N ALA A 68 -12.57 -4.89 -2.79
CA ALA A 68 -12.25 -3.67 -3.50
C ALA A 68 -10.76 -3.64 -3.85
N ILE A 69 -10.46 -3.19 -5.05
CA ILE A 69 -9.11 -2.87 -5.49
C ILE A 69 -9.16 -1.44 -6.02
N LEU A 70 -8.33 -0.58 -5.45
CA LEU A 70 -8.15 0.80 -5.89
C LEU A 70 -6.73 0.95 -6.38
N SER A 71 -6.57 1.55 -7.55
CA SER A 71 -5.27 1.83 -8.14
C SER A 71 -5.19 3.31 -8.47
N PHE A 72 -4.09 3.94 -8.08
CA PHE A 72 -3.81 5.33 -8.32
C PHE A 72 -2.45 5.43 -8.99
N GLU A 73 -2.41 6.13 -10.12
CA GLU A 73 -1.17 6.53 -10.78
C GLU A 73 -0.94 8.01 -10.48
N LEU A 74 0.28 8.38 -10.14
CA LEU A 74 0.68 9.78 -9.97
C LEU A 74 0.98 10.35 -11.36
N ILE A 75 0.50 11.58 -11.59
CA ILE A 75 0.69 12.35 -12.83
C ILE A 75 1.49 13.61 -12.50
#